data_AF-A0A3C1DNU0-F1
#
_entry.id   AF-A0A3C1DNU0-F1
#
_cell.length_a   1.000
_cell.length_b   1.000
_cell.length_c   1.000
_cell.angle_alpha   90.00
_cell.angle_beta   90.00
_cell.angle_gamma   90.00
#
_symmetry.space_group_name_H-M   'P 1'
#
loop_
_entity.id
_entity.type
_entity.pdbx_description
1 polymer ?
#
loop_
_entity_poly.entity_id
_entity_poly.type
_entity_poly.pdbx_seq_one_letter_code
_entity_poly.pdbx_strand_id
1 'polypeptide(L)'
;QVKQSQQSVLEPYTARSKYRNHGQRVVNGQRLQQAFTDIFLGWTRVTGLDGQVRDFYVRQLRDGKGSADLDRMPATGMEVYARLCGWTLARAHARSGDRIAIASYLGAGSTFEEAMAVFAEAYADQNEKDYAELLNAIKSGRIEAQTGI
;
A
#
# COMPACT_ATOMS: atom_id res chain seq x y z
N GLN A 1 6.45 13.17 -10.43
CA GLN A 1 5.18 13.05 -9.70
C GLN A 1 5.20 13.78 -8.36
N VAL A 2 4.20 14.63 -8.13
CA VAL A 2 3.89 15.24 -6.82
C VAL A 2 2.56 14.67 -6.34
N LYS A 3 2.48 14.19 -5.10
CA LYS A 3 1.24 13.68 -4.51
C LYS A 3 0.96 14.30 -3.16
N GLN A 4 -0.29 14.69 -2.93
CA GLN A 4 -0.74 15.13 -1.61
C GLN A 4 -0.68 13.95 -0.63
N SER A 5 -0.12 14.21 0.56
CA SER A 5 -0.09 13.28 1.68
C SER A 5 -1.06 13.73 2.74
N GLN A 6 -2.05 12.89 3.03
CA GLN A 6 -3.05 13.14 4.07
C GLN A 6 -2.70 12.35 5.33
N GLN A 7 -3.52 12.51 6.37
CA GLN A 7 -3.49 11.66 7.56
C GLN A 7 -3.58 10.19 7.14
N SER A 8 -2.84 9.31 7.83
CA SER A 8 -2.95 7.88 7.54
C SER A 8 -4.30 7.37 8.03
N VAL A 9 -4.93 6.46 7.30
CA VAL A 9 -6.15 5.75 7.76
C VAL A 9 -5.89 4.95 9.03
N LEU A 10 -4.63 4.57 9.29
CA LEU A 10 -4.20 3.87 10.51
C LEU A 10 -3.83 4.81 11.66
N GLU A 11 -3.73 6.11 11.41
CA GLU A 11 -3.30 7.09 12.44
C GLU A 11 -4.20 7.11 13.68
N PRO A 12 -5.54 6.93 13.59
CA PRO A 12 -6.40 6.83 14.77
C PRO A 12 -6.18 5.58 15.63
N TYR A 13 -5.60 4.53 15.06
CA TYR A 13 -5.45 3.21 15.69
C TYR A 13 -4.01 2.92 16.13
N THR A 14 -3.11 3.89 15.96
CA THR A 14 -1.69 3.72 16.22
C THR A 14 -1.13 4.88 17.03
N ALA A 15 0.09 4.73 17.54
CA ALA A 15 0.78 5.82 18.19
C ALA A 15 0.95 7.00 17.21
N ARG A 16 0.86 8.22 17.75
CA ARG A 16 0.99 9.45 16.97
C ARG A 16 2.31 9.45 16.17
N SER A 17 2.21 9.84 14.90
CA SER A 17 3.39 10.00 14.04
C SER A 17 4.40 10.98 14.65
N LYS A 18 5.67 10.58 14.72
CA LYS A 18 6.78 11.47 15.10
C LYS A 18 7.02 12.60 14.09
N TYR A 19 6.55 12.45 12.86
CA TYR A 19 6.66 13.45 11.81
C TYR A 19 5.43 14.36 11.81
N ARG A 20 5.66 15.67 11.86
CA ARG A 20 4.62 16.71 11.79
C ARG A 20 4.13 16.99 10.37
N ASN A 21 4.83 16.46 9.36
CA ASN A 21 4.48 16.57 7.95
C ASN A 21 4.18 15.16 7.39
N HIS A 22 3.01 14.98 6.80
CA HIS A 22 2.58 13.68 6.29
C HIS A 22 3.40 13.22 5.09
N GLY A 23 3.88 14.15 4.25
CA GLY A 23 4.83 13.86 3.18
C GLY A 23 6.17 13.35 3.72
N GLN A 24 6.67 13.96 4.80
CA GLN A 24 7.88 13.49 5.48
C GLN A 24 7.72 12.05 5.99
N ARG A 25 6.57 11.71 6.58
CA ARG A 25 6.27 10.33 7.01
C ARG A 25 6.36 9.35 5.84
N VAL A 26 5.74 9.67 4.72
CA VAL A 26 5.75 8.83 3.51
C VAL A 26 7.17 8.65 2.97
N VAL A 27 7.93 9.74 2.83
CA VAL A 27 9.31 9.71 2.32
C VAL A 27 10.23 8.88 3.22
N ASN A 28 10.13 9.03 4.53
CA ASN A 28 10.94 8.22 5.44
C ASN A 28 10.56 6.74 5.40
N GLY A 29 9.26 6.42 5.29
CA GLY A 29 8.81 5.04 5.06
C GLY A 29 9.39 4.44 3.77
N GLN A 30 9.35 5.20 2.68
CA GLN A 30 9.95 4.76 1.41
C GLN A 30 11.46 4.55 1.51
N ARG A 31 12.21 5.47 2.14
CA ARG A 31 13.66 5.31 2.34
C ARG A 31 14.01 4.09 3.20
N LEU A 32 13.19 3.77 4.19
CA LEU A 32 13.37 2.60 5.04
C LEU A 32 13.11 1.29 4.29
N GLN A 33 12.10 1.23 3.42
CA GLN A 33 11.68 -0.01 2.77
C GLN A 33 12.39 -0.22 1.42
N GLN A 34 12.50 0.81 0.60
CA GLN A 34 12.96 0.71 -0.78
C GLN A 34 14.48 0.59 -0.87
N ALA A 35 14.94 -0.34 -1.70
CA ALA A 35 16.36 -0.57 -1.95
C ALA A 35 17.03 0.59 -2.71
N PHE A 36 16.27 1.18 -3.62
CA PHE A 36 16.69 2.31 -4.44
C PHE A 36 15.84 3.51 -4.07
N THR A 37 16.50 4.62 -3.75
CA THR A 37 15.84 5.89 -3.50
C THR A 37 16.03 6.80 -4.69
N ASP A 38 15.06 7.66 -4.90
CA ASP A 38 15.12 8.71 -5.89
C ASP A 38 15.82 9.95 -5.30
N ILE A 39 16.73 10.57 -6.07
CA ILE A 39 17.43 11.79 -5.66
C ILE A 39 16.45 12.95 -5.40
N PHE A 40 15.31 12.94 -6.09
CA PHE A 40 14.23 13.90 -5.90
C PHE A 40 13.17 13.45 -4.88
N LEU A 41 13.42 12.35 -4.15
CA LEU A 41 12.53 11.89 -3.09
C LEU A 41 12.56 12.85 -1.89
N GLY A 42 11.61 13.77 -1.89
CA GLY A 42 11.48 14.83 -0.88
C GLY A 42 10.02 15.09 -0.50
N TRP A 43 9.82 15.99 0.45
CA TRP A 43 8.50 16.44 0.89
C TRP A 43 8.46 17.96 0.98
N THR A 44 7.27 18.52 0.88
CA THR A 44 7.05 19.95 1.06
C THR A 44 5.68 20.20 1.67
N ARG A 45 5.47 21.41 2.21
CA ARG A 45 4.20 21.91 2.72
C ARG A 45 3.84 23.16 1.93
N VAL A 46 2.64 23.21 1.39
CA VAL A 46 2.19 24.28 0.52
C VAL A 46 0.83 24.77 0.99
N THR A 47 0.64 26.09 1.01
CA THR A 47 -0.68 26.72 1.16
C THR A 47 -1.31 26.82 -0.22
N GLY A 48 -2.46 26.17 -0.42
CA GLY A 48 -3.19 26.20 -1.68
C GLY A 48 -3.82 27.56 -1.97
N LEU A 49 -4.33 27.75 -3.19
CA LEU A 49 -5.06 28.95 -3.60
C LEU A 49 -6.35 29.16 -2.79
N ASP A 50 -6.86 28.11 -2.17
CA ASP A 50 -7.98 28.10 -1.24
C ASP A 50 -7.57 28.43 0.21
N GLY A 51 -6.32 28.82 0.45
CA GLY A 51 -5.78 29.14 1.77
C GLY A 51 -5.45 27.90 2.62
N GLN A 52 -5.70 26.69 2.13
CA GLN A 52 -5.53 25.48 2.94
C GLN A 52 -4.11 24.92 2.85
N VAL A 53 -3.55 24.58 4.01
CA VAL A 53 -2.21 24.00 4.13
C VAL A 53 -2.26 22.50 3.83
N ARG A 54 -1.46 22.05 2.88
CA ARG A 54 -1.37 20.65 2.46
C ARG A 54 0.08 20.17 2.43
N ASP A 55 0.28 18.92 2.83
CA ASP A 55 1.56 18.25 2.73
C ASP A 55 1.67 17.44 1.44
N PHE A 56 2.85 17.43 0.84
CA PHE A 56 3.13 16.71 -0.40
C PHE A 56 4.42 15.91 -0.28
N TYR A 57 4.49 14.80 -1.01
CA TYR A 57 5.74 14.14 -1.33
C TYR A 57 6.00 14.18 -2.84
N VAL A 58 7.28 14.23 -3.19
CA VAL A 58 7.78 14.40 -4.57
C VAL A 58 8.67 13.21 -4.91
N ARG A 59 8.54 12.70 -6.14
CA ARG A 59 9.41 11.68 -6.73
C ARG A 59 9.36 11.72 -8.26
N GLN A 60 10.40 11.30 -8.94
CA GLN A 60 10.58 11.10 -10.39
C GLN A 60 10.92 9.65 -10.77
N LEU A 61 11.69 8.90 -9.96
CA LEU A 61 12.19 7.56 -10.33
C LEU A 61 11.05 6.54 -10.49
N ARG A 62 11.05 5.81 -11.63
CA ARG A 62 10.06 4.77 -11.98
C ARG A 62 8.61 5.29 -11.89
N ASP A 63 8.32 6.39 -12.58
CA ASP A 63 6.96 6.96 -12.64
C ASP A 63 6.01 6.20 -13.59
N GLY A 64 6.54 5.18 -14.30
CA GLY A 64 5.76 4.28 -15.13
C GLY A 64 4.72 3.51 -14.31
N LYS A 65 3.46 3.55 -14.77
CA LYS A 65 2.36 2.75 -14.23
C LYS A 65 2.32 1.41 -14.98
N GLY A 66 3.25 0.51 -14.64
CA GLY A 66 3.18 -0.89 -15.07
C GLY A 66 2.62 -1.74 -13.94
N SER A 67 1.62 -2.57 -14.23
CA SER A 67 1.15 -3.62 -13.34
C SER A 67 1.29 -4.97 -14.03
N ALA A 68 1.35 -6.04 -13.25
CA ALA A 68 1.15 -7.38 -13.77
C ALA A 68 -0.30 -7.51 -14.27
N ASP A 69 -0.48 -8.08 -15.46
CA ASP A 69 -1.79 -8.52 -15.97
C ASP A 69 -2.07 -9.91 -15.40
N LEU A 70 -2.79 -9.94 -14.27
CA LEU A 70 -3.07 -11.18 -13.54
C LEU A 70 -4.06 -12.08 -14.29
N ASP A 71 -4.99 -11.49 -15.05
CA ASP A 71 -6.04 -12.23 -15.77
C ASP A 71 -5.47 -13.10 -16.89
N ARG A 72 -4.33 -12.68 -17.46
CA ARG A 72 -3.65 -13.39 -18.55
C ARG A 72 -2.41 -14.16 -18.08
N MET A 73 -2.11 -14.14 -16.78
CA MET A 73 -0.92 -14.78 -16.24
C MET A 73 -1.15 -16.30 -16.10
N PRO A 74 -0.28 -17.15 -16.68
CA PRO A 74 -0.34 -18.59 -16.43
C PRO A 74 0.02 -18.89 -14.97
N ALA A 75 -0.43 -20.04 -14.45
CA ALA A 75 -0.20 -20.44 -13.06
C ALA A 75 1.28 -20.41 -12.64
N THR A 76 2.20 -20.84 -13.51
CA THR A 76 3.64 -20.79 -13.25
C THR A 76 4.16 -19.35 -13.14
N GLY A 77 3.62 -18.43 -13.94
CA GLY A 77 3.90 -16.99 -13.82
C GLY A 77 3.37 -16.43 -12.51
N MET A 78 2.17 -16.84 -12.11
CA MET A 78 1.53 -16.43 -10.85
C MET A 78 2.39 -16.85 -9.65
N GLU A 79 2.94 -18.06 -9.67
CA GLU A 79 3.82 -18.57 -8.62
C GLU A 79 5.11 -17.73 -8.51
N VAL A 80 5.75 -17.44 -9.64
CA VAL A 80 6.95 -16.59 -9.66
C VAL A 80 6.62 -15.19 -9.15
N TYR A 81 5.50 -14.62 -9.58
CA TYR A 81 5.06 -13.31 -9.15
C TYR A 81 4.77 -13.25 -7.64
N ALA A 82 4.06 -14.26 -7.10
CA ALA A 82 3.78 -14.39 -5.68
C ALA A 82 5.07 -14.49 -4.85
N ARG A 83 6.06 -15.27 -5.30
CA ARG A 83 7.37 -15.37 -4.65
C ARG A 83 8.11 -14.02 -4.62
N LEU A 84 8.09 -13.27 -5.73
CA LEU A 84 8.71 -11.94 -5.79
C LEU A 84 8.03 -10.93 -4.86
N CYS A 85 6.70 -10.94 -4.81
CA CYS A 85 5.91 -10.12 -3.88
C CYS A 85 6.22 -10.47 -2.43
N GLY A 86 6.19 -11.76 -2.08
CA GLY A 86 6.51 -12.25 -0.73
C GLY A 86 7.91 -11.85 -0.29
N TRP A 87 8.92 -12.02 -1.16
CA TRP A 87 10.30 -11.61 -0.85
C TRP A 87 10.42 -10.09 -0.64
N THR A 88 9.75 -9.30 -1.49
CA THR A 88 9.75 -7.83 -1.39
C THR A 88 9.11 -7.37 -0.08
N LEU A 89 7.97 -7.95 0.31
CA LEU A 89 7.28 -7.65 1.56
C LEU A 89 8.12 -8.06 2.78
N ALA A 90 8.64 -9.29 2.79
CA ALA A 90 9.49 -9.79 3.88
C ALA A 90 10.70 -8.88 4.10
N ARG A 91 11.36 -8.44 3.01
CA ARG A 91 12.47 -7.50 3.09
C ARG A 91 12.05 -6.13 3.63
N ALA A 92 10.91 -5.61 3.19
CA ALA A 92 10.40 -4.33 3.70
C ALA A 92 10.14 -4.41 5.20
N HIS A 93 9.45 -5.46 5.67
CA HIS A 93 9.18 -5.70 7.10
C HIS A 93 10.47 -5.84 7.92
N ALA A 94 11.45 -6.61 7.42
CA ALA A 94 12.74 -6.79 8.09
C ALA A 94 13.56 -5.50 8.18
N ARG A 95 13.37 -4.55 7.25
CA ARG A 95 14.05 -3.24 7.27
C ARG A 95 13.34 -2.20 8.14
N SER A 96 12.02 -2.27 8.25
CA SER A 96 11.23 -1.30 9.01
C SER A 96 10.85 -1.75 10.42
N GLY A 97 11.04 -3.02 10.75
CA GLY A 97 10.73 -3.61 12.05
C GLY A 97 11.89 -4.42 12.64
N ASP A 98 11.63 -5.10 13.75
CA ASP A 98 12.59 -6.02 14.36
C ASP A 98 12.54 -7.38 13.65
N ARG A 99 13.50 -7.61 12.75
CA ARG A 99 13.58 -8.85 11.97
C ARG A 99 13.72 -10.11 12.83
N ILE A 100 14.32 -10.02 14.02
CA ILE A 100 14.47 -11.17 14.91
C ILE A 100 13.12 -11.47 15.54
N ALA A 101 12.46 -10.45 16.11
CA ALA A 101 11.15 -10.63 16.70
C ALA A 101 10.11 -11.15 15.68
N ILE A 102 10.12 -10.63 14.45
CA ILE A 102 9.24 -11.08 13.37
C ILE A 102 9.53 -12.55 13.03
N ALA A 103 10.80 -12.92 12.80
CA ALA A 103 11.16 -14.29 12.47
C ALA A 103 10.83 -15.27 13.60
N SER A 104 11.07 -14.88 14.86
CA SER A 104 10.73 -15.69 16.04
C SER A 104 9.22 -15.87 16.21
N TYR A 105 8.43 -14.84 15.91
CA TYR A 105 6.97 -14.92 15.95
C TYR A 105 6.42 -15.87 14.89
N LEU A 106 6.96 -15.81 13.67
CA LEU A 106 6.54 -16.68 12.56
C LEU A 106 6.96 -18.15 12.80
N GLY A 107 8.12 -18.36 13.43
CA GLY A 107 8.66 -19.70 13.66
C GLY A 107 9.07 -20.41 12.38
N ALA A 108 9.16 -21.74 12.45
CA ALA A 108 9.55 -22.61 11.32
C ALA A 108 8.43 -23.57 10.88
N GLY A 109 7.24 -23.44 11.45
CA GLY A 109 6.07 -24.24 11.10
C GLY A 109 5.23 -23.61 9.98
N SER A 110 4.19 -24.32 9.53
CA SER A 110 3.29 -23.89 8.46
C SER A 110 2.14 -22.98 8.92
N THR A 111 1.99 -22.74 10.23
CA THR A 111 0.82 -22.04 10.79
C THR A 111 0.57 -20.66 10.17
N PHE A 112 1.63 -19.89 9.91
CA PHE A 112 1.48 -18.59 9.25
C PHE A 112 1.05 -18.72 7.79
N GLU A 113 1.64 -19.65 7.06
CA GLU A 113 1.33 -19.90 5.64
C GLU A 113 -0.13 -20.35 5.47
N GLU A 114 -0.59 -21.27 6.33
CA GLU A 114 -1.98 -21.73 6.39
C GLU A 114 -2.93 -20.58 6.73
N ALA A 115 -2.62 -19.79 7.76
CA ALA A 115 -3.43 -18.64 8.14
C ALA A 115 -3.53 -17.60 7.02
N MET A 116 -2.43 -17.35 6.29
CA MET A 116 -2.42 -16.43 5.16
C MET A 116 -3.22 -16.96 3.97
N ALA A 117 -3.23 -18.28 3.72
CA ALA A 117 -4.07 -18.89 2.69
C ALA A 117 -5.56 -18.70 3.01
N VAL A 118 -5.96 -19.04 4.24
CA VAL A 118 -7.34 -18.84 4.71
C VAL A 118 -7.75 -17.37 4.65
N PHE A 119 -6.86 -16.46 5.07
CA PHE A 119 -7.11 -15.03 4.97
C PHE A 119 -7.28 -14.57 3.51
N ALA A 120 -6.45 -15.07 2.60
CA ALA A 120 -6.51 -14.69 1.19
C ALA A 120 -7.83 -15.08 0.54
N GLU A 121 -8.33 -16.29 0.80
CA GLU A 121 -9.64 -16.76 0.32
C GLU A 121 -10.78 -15.91 0.91
N ALA A 122 -10.80 -15.73 2.23
CA ALA A 122 -11.83 -14.92 2.90
C ALA A 122 -11.82 -13.46 2.43
N TYR A 123 -10.64 -12.89 2.15
CA TYR A 123 -10.51 -11.53 1.65
C TYR A 123 -10.92 -11.41 0.18
N ALA A 124 -10.71 -12.45 -0.63
CA ALA A 124 -11.24 -12.49 -2.00
C ALA A 124 -12.78 -12.43 -1.99
N ASP A 125 -13.43 -13.26 -1.16
CA ASP A 125 -14.89 -13.23 -0.98
C ASP A 125 -15.38 -11.87 -0.47
N GLN A 126 -14.63 -11.23 0.43
CA GLN A 126 -14.97 -9.90 0.91
C GLN A 126 -14.90 -8.85 -0.20
N ASN A 127 -13.84 -8.87 -1.03
CA ASN A 127 -13.72 -7.95 -2.16
C ASN A 127 -14.88 -8.10 -3.16
N GLU A 128 -15.35 -9.32 -3.42
CA GLU A 128 -16.52 -9.55 -4.28
C GLU A 128 -17.80 -8.94 -3.69
N LYS A 129 -18.00 -9.11 -2.38
CA LYS A 129 -19.14 -8.51 -1.66
C LYS A 129 -19.08 -6.98 -1.68
N ASP A 130 -17.91 -6.41 -1.42
CA ASP A 130 -17.69 -4.96 -1.42
C ASP A 130 -17.94 -4.37 -2.82
N TYR A 131 -17.51 -5.08 -3.86
CA TYR A 131 -17.79 -4.68 -5.24
C TYR A 131 -19.30 -4.72 -5.55
N ALA A 132 -20.01 -5.78 -5.14
CA ALA A 132 -21.45 -5.87 -5.31
C ALA A 132 -22.19 -4.76 -4.54
N GLU A 133 -21.75 -4.43 -3.32
CA GLU A 133 -22.31 -3.35 -2.53
C GLU A 133 -22.09 -1.99 -3.18
N LEU A 134 -20.89 -1.74 -3.72
CA LEU A 134 -20.59 -0.53 -4.48
C LEU A 134 -21.54 -0.38 -5.67
N LEU A 135 -21.74 -1.45 -6.45
CA LEU A 135 -22.68 -1.44 -7.58
C LEU A 135 -24.12 -1.16 -7.14
N ASN A 136 -24.55 -1.71 -6.00
CA ASN A 136 -25.87 -1.44 -5.45
C ASN A 136 -26.01 0.01 -4.97
N ALA A 137 -24.98 0.58 -4.35
CA ALA A 137 -24.93 1.97 -3.93
C ALA A 137 -25.07 2.91 -5.14
N ILE A 138 -24.41 2.59 -6.24
CA ILE A 138 -24.51 3.32 -7.51
C ILE A 138 -25.93 3.22 -8.08
N LYS A 139 -26.47 2.01 -8.19
CA LYS A 139 -27.84 1.77 -8.71
C LYS A 139 -28.90 2.51 -7.89
N SER A 140 -28.73 2.59 -6.57
CA SER A 140 -29.65 3.28 -5.66
C SER A 140 -29.50 4.81 -5.66
N GLY A 141 -28.50 5.36 -6.37
CA GLY A 141 -28.22 6.81 -6.38
C GLY A 141 -27.55 7.33 -5.11
N ARG A 142 -27.11 6.45 -4.20
CA ARG A 142 -26.38 6.85 -2.98
C ARG A 142 -24.95 7.32 -3.30
N ILE A 143 -24.37 6.74 -4.35
CA ILE A 143 -23.03 7.10 -4.84
C ILE A 143 -23.17 7.44 -6.33
N GLU A 144 -22.67 8.60 -6.71
CA GLU A 144 -22.52 8.96 -8.12
C GLU A 144 -21.25 8.28 -8.67
N ALA A 145 -21.37 7.61 -9.81
CA ALA A 145 -20.24 6.98 -10.48
C ALA A 145 -20.20 7.38 -11.95
N GLN A 146 -19.00 7.66 -12.44
CA GLN A 146 -18.74 7.95 -13.84
C GLN A 146 -18.00 6.76 -14.46
N THR A 147 -18.57 6.18 -15.51
CA THR A 147 -18.01 5.00 -16.21
C THR A 147 -17.19 5.43 -17.43
N GLY A 148 -16.13 4.69 -17.75
CA GLY A 148 -15.40 4.84 -19.01
C GLY A 148 -14.35 5.97 -19.07
N ILE A 149 -13.76 6.33 -17.92
CA ILE A 149 -12.60 7.23 -17.81
C ILE A 149 -11.30 6.43 -17.78
#